data_AF-A0A6N9HQ74-F1
#
_entry.id   AF-A0A6N9HQ74-F1
#
_cell.length_a   1.000
_cell.length_b   1.000
_cell.length_c   1.000
_cell.angle_alpha   90.00
_cell.angle_beta   90.00
_cell.angle_gamma   90.00
#
_symmetry.space_group_name_H-M   'P 1'
#
loop_
_entity.id
_entity.type
_entity.pdbx_description
1 polymer ?
#
loop_
_entity_poly.entity_id
_entity_poly.type
_entity_poly.pdbx_seq_one_letter_code
_entity_poly.pdbx_strand_id
1 'polypeptide(L)'
;MQTLEIGTANLDVDMRTYESFEDAKLLAQEILSNRLDANVGCALIASTAAKLGYPKSLEIFFALAHDQSGHERVGISAVDCVDDIFVACRVLLESSINEHDV
;
A
#
# COMPACT_ATOMS: atom_id res chain seq x y z
N MET A 1 28.47 -15.60 -35.48
CA MET A 1 27.95 -14.27 -35.11
C MET A 1 26.53 -14.49 -34.63
N GLN A 2 26.34 -14.61 -33.32
CA GLN A 2 25.03 -14.77 -32.69
C GLN A 2 24.92 -13.64 -31.69
N THR A 3 24.01 -12.71 -31.96
CA THR A 3 23.65 -11.64 -31.03
C THR A 3 22.51 -12.17 -30.19
N LEU A 4 22.74 -12.29 -28.88
CA LEU A 4 21.69 -12.64 -27.92
C LEU A 4 20.80 -11.40 -27.73
N GLU A 5 19.52 -11.51 -28.08
CA GLU A 5 18.52 -10.50 -27.73
C GLU A 5 18.18 -10.64 -26.25
N ILE A 6 18.71 -9.73 -25.43
CA ILE A 6 18.28 -9.57 -24.05
C ILE A 6 17.00 -8.75 -24.11
N GLY A 7 15.85 -9.41 -23.96
CA GLY A 7 14.56 -8.75 -23.81
C GLY A 7 14.59 -7.87 -22.57
N THR A 8 14.73 -6.56 -22.76
CA THR A 8 14.50 -5.57 -21.71
C THR A 8 13.00 -5.50 -21.49
N ALA A 9 12.49 -6.29 -20.56
CA ALA A 9 11.20 -6.00 -19.96
C ALA A 9 11.28 -4.57 -19.40
N ASN A 10 10.50 -3.66 -19.97
CA ASN A 10 10.37 -2.29 -19.50
C ASN A 10 9.97 -2.33 -18.02
N LEU A 11 10.97 -2.14 -17.16
CA LEU A 11 10.76 -1.65 -15.80
C LEU A 11 10.40 -0.17 -15.94
N ASP A 12 9.19 0.10 -16.43
CA ASP A 12 8.48 1.34 -16.12
C ASP A 12 8.16 1.28 -14.63
N VAL A 13 9.19 1.49 -13.80
CA VAL A 13 9.00 1.89 -12.41
C VAL A 13 8.41 3.28 -12.52
N ASP A 14 7.09 3.35 -12.60
CA ASP A 14 6.34 4.59 -12.57
C ASP A 14 6.81 5.35 -11.32
N MET A 15 7.63 6.40 -11.53
CA MET A 15 8.13 7.30 -10.49
C MET A 15 6.99 8.19 -9.98
N ARG A 16 5.79 7.63 -9.89
CA ARG A 16 4.59 8.29 -9.44
C ARG A 16 4.74 8.60 -7.97
N THR A 17 4.74 9.88 -7.67
CA THR A 17 4.68 10.36 -6.30
C THR A 17 3.23 10.22 -5.83
N TYR A 18 2.96 9.25 -4.95
CA TYR A 18 1.66 9.11 -4.29
C TYR A 18 1.53 10.18 -3.19
N GLU A 19 0.70 11.20 -3.44
CA GLU A 19 0.63 12.42 -2.61
C GLU A 19 -0.79 12.89 -2.32
N SER A 20 -1.80 12.15 -2.79
CA SER A 20 -3.21 12.47 -2.59
C SER A 20 -3.97 11.33 -1.90
N PHE A 21 -5.17 11.64 -1.41
CA PHE A 21 -6.07 10.62 -0.85
C PHE A 21 -6.55 9.64 -1.93
N GLU A 22 -6.71 10.15 -3.14
CA GLU A 22 -7.09 9.44 -4.35
C GLU A 22 -6.01 8.44 -4.75
N ASP A 23 -4.73 8.81 -4.61
CA ASP A 23 -3.62 7.88 -4.80
C ASP A 23 -3.68 6.73 -3.80
N ALA A 24 -4.01 7.00 -2.52
CA ALA A 24 -4.20 5.93 -1.53
C ALA A 24 -5.36 4.99 -1.91
N LYS A 25 -6.46 5.53 -2.45
CA LYS A 25 -7.57 4.71 -2.97
C LYS A 25 -7.18 3.90 -4.21
N LEU A 26 -6.39 4.47 -5.13
CA LEU A 26 -5.88 3.75 -6.29
C LEU A 26 -4.99 2.58 -5.84
N LEU A 27 -4.08 2.79 -4.91
CA LEU A 27 -3.25 1.74 -4.33
C LEU A 27 -4.11 0.62 -3.70
N ALA A 28 -5.15 0.98 -2.94
CA ALA A 28 -6.09 0.01 -2.38
C ALA A 28 -6.80 -0.81 -3.47
N GLN A 29 -7.20 -0.20 -4.59
CA GLN A 29 -7.79 -0.91 -5.73
C GLN A 29 -6.80 -1.88 -6.37
N GLU A 30 -5.54 -1.48 -6.55
CA GLU A 30 -4.49 -2.33 -7.12
C GLU A 30 -4.17 -3.53 -6.21
N ILE A 31 -4.17 -3.34 -4.89
CA ILE A 31 -4.06 -4.43 -3.90
C ILE A 31 -5.23 -5.41 -4.03
N LEU A 32 -6.47 -4.92 -3.99
CA LEU A 32 -7.68 -5.75 -4.09
C LEU A 32 -7.79 -6.48 -5.44
N SER A 33 -7.14 -5.96 -6.49
CA SER A 33 -7.10 -6.55 -7.82
C SER A 33 -5.92 -7.50 -8.04
N ASN A 34 -5.12 -7.79 -7.00
CA ASN A 34 -3.87 -8.57 -7.06
C ASN A 34 -2.84 -8.03 -8.08
N ARG A 35 -2.89 -6.74 -8.39
CA ARG A 35 -1.91 -6.06 -9.26
C ARG A 35 -0.74 -5.47 -8.47
N LEU A 36 -0.94 -5.27 -7.17
CA LEU A 36 0.05 -4.82 -6.22
C LEU A 36 0.08 -5.78 -5.02
N ASP A 37 1.27 -6.17 -4.59
CA ASP A 37 1.45 -6.96 -3.37
C ASP A 37 0.86 -6.19 -2.17
N ALA A 38 0.11 -6.90 -1.31
CA ALA A 38 -0.62 -6.27 -0.21
C ALA A 38 0.32 -5.57 0.78
N ASN A 39 1.45 -6.18 1.11
CA ASN A 39 2.40 -5.61 2.08
C ASN A 39 3.10 -4.37 1.50
N VAL A 40 3.57 -4.47 0.25
CA VAL A 40 4.16 -3.34 -0.48
C VAL A 40 3.16 -2.19 -0.62
N GLY A 41 1.94 -2.50 -1.05
CA GLY A 41 0.88 -1.50 -1.21
C GLY A 41 0.49 -0.84 0.11
N CYS A 42 0.42 -1.59 1.21
CA CYS A 42 0.18 -1.06 2.55
C CYS A 42 1.27 -0.06 2.96
N ALA A 43 2.56 -0.38 2.74
CA ALA A 43 3.67 0.52 3.02
C ALA A 43 3.62 1.81 2.18
N LEU A 44 3.17 1.72 0.91
CA LEU A 44 2.96 2.88 0.05
C LEU A 44 1.81 3.76 0.57
N ILE A 45 0.67 3.16 0.94
CA ILE A 45 -0.47 3.90 1.52
C ILE A 45 -0.07 4.57 2.84
N ALA A 46 0.68 3.89 3.71
CA ALA A 46 1.21 4.46 4.95
C ALA A 46 2.13 5.65 4.69
N SER A 47 2.98 5.57 3.66
CA SER A 47 3.85 6.67 3.23
C SER A 47 3.03 7.86 2.71
N THR A 48 1.96 7.60 1.94
CA THR A 48 1.01 8.64 1.51
C THR A 48 0.30 9.27 2.70
N ALA A 49 -0.12 8.48 3.69
CA ALA A 49 -0.73 8.98 4.93
C ALA A 49 0.20 9.95 5.67
N ALA A 50 1.48 9.61 5.82
CA ALA A 50 2.47 10.47 6.47
C ALA A 50 2.63 11.82 5.73
N LYS A 51 2.63 11.82 4.39
CA LYS A 51 2.68 13.06 3.58
C LYS A 51 1.43 13.93 3.75
N LEU A 52 0.27 13.31 3.93
CA LEU A 52 -1.02 13.98 4.14
C LEU A 52 -1.26 14.41 5.60
N GLY A 53 -0.32 14.17 6.51
CA GLY A 53 -0.47 14.51 7.93
C GLY A 53 -1.31 13.51 8.74
N TYR A 54 -1.27 12.24 8.36
CA TYR A 54 -1.95 11.12 9.03
C TYR A 54 -3.48 11.27 9.11
N PRO A 55 -4.19 11.38 7.97
CA PRO A 55 -5.64 11.36 7.99
C PRO A 55 -6.14 10.05 8.63
N LYS A 56 -7.14 10.16 9.50
CA LYS A 56 -7.66 9.05 10.32
C LYS A 56 -8.04 7.80 9.52
N SER A 57 -8.59 7.98 8.32
CA SER A 57 -8.96 6.87 7.43
C SER A 57 -7.75 6.12 6.84
N LEU A 58 -6.54 6.67 6.93
CA LEU A 58 -5.29 6.01 6.51
C LEU A 58 -4.42 5.55 7.68
N GLU A 59 -4.74 5.91 8.92
CA GLU A 59 -3.92 5.60 10.11
C GLU A 59 -3.71 4.09 10.30
N ILE A 60 -4.73 3.28 10.00
CA ILE A 60 -4.66 1.81 10.09
C ILE A 60 -3.52 1.23 9.22
N PHE A 61 -3.23 1.83 8.07
CA PHE A 61 -2.16 1.34 7.19
C PHE A 61 -0.77 1.58 7.78
N PHE A 62 -0.62 2.59 8.65
CA PHE A 62 0.64 2.82 9.36
C PHE A 62 0.89 1.72 10.40
N ALA A 63 -0.14 1.35 11.18
CA ALA A 63 -0.06 0.24 12.13
C ALA A 63 0.24 -1.09 11.42
N LEU A 64 -0.50 -1.38 10.34
CA LEU A 64 -0.28 -2.61 9.56
C LEU A 64 1.10 -2.65 8.91
N ALA A 65 1.60 -1.53 8.38
CA ALA A 65 2.96 -1.47 7.83
C ALA A 65 4.04 -1.68 8.91
N HIS A 66 3.79 -1.24 10.15
CA HIS A 66 4.67 -1.50 11.28
C HIS A 66 4.69 -2.99 11.66
N ASP A 67 3.52 -3.62 11.74
CA ASP A 67 3.36 -5.00 12.19
C ASP A 67 3.94 -6.04 11.22
N GLN A 68 4.16 -5.66 9.96
CA GLN A 68 4.78 -6.52 8.94
C GLN A 68 6.20 -6.97 9.26
N SER A 69 6.92 -6.33 10.19
CA SER A 69 8.29 -6.70 10.53
C SER A 69 8.63 -6.46 12.00
N GLY A 70 9.63 -7.17 12.52
CA GLY A 70 10.16 -6.95 13.88
C GLY A 70 9.36 -7.66 14.99
N HIS A 71 8.24 -8.28 14.64
CA HIS A 71 7.37 -9.03 15.56
C HIS A 71 7.40 -10.55 15.33
N GLU A 72 8.34 -11.05 14.53
CA GLU A 72 8.44 -12.48 14.21
C GLU A 72 8.70 -13.32 15.48
N ARG A 73 9.38 -12.72 16.46
CA ARG A 73 9.66 -13.35 17.75
C ARG A 73 8.42 -13.51 18.64
N VAL A 74 7.34 -12.79 18.35
CA VAL A 74 6.04 -12.90 19.03
C VAL A 74 4.99 -13.57 18.15
N GLY A 75 5.39 -14.13 17.00
CA GLY A 75 4.53 -14.91 16.11
C GLY A 75 3.69 -14.07 15.14
N ILE A 76 4.02 -12.80 14.94
CA ILE A 76 3.36 -11.94 13.95
C ILE A 76 4.36 -11.69 12.80
N SER A 77 3.90 -11.87 11.57
CA SER A 77 4.71 -11.66 10.37
C SER A 77 3.91 -10.94 9.28
N ALA A 78 4.61 -10.49 8.23
CA ALA A 78 3.99 -9.85 7.08
C ALA A 78 2.86 -10.67 6.43
N VAL A 79 2.90 -12.01 6.49
CA VAL A 79 1.82 -12.83 5.91
C VAL A 79 0.54 -12.76 6.75
N ASP A 80 0.68 -12.60 8.07
CA ASP A 80 -0.46 -12.52 8.99
C ASP A 80 -1.22 -11.20 8.84
N CYS A 81 -0.56 -10.16 8.33
CA CYS A 81 -1.15 -8.84 8.10
C CYS A 81 -2.01 -8.77 6.84
N VAL A 82 -1.89 -9.74 5.92
CA VAL A 82 -2.50 -9.65 4.58
C VAL A 82 -4.02 -9.51 4.66
N ASP A 83 -4.70 -10.35 5.44
CA ASP A 83 -6.15 -10.31 5.55
C ASP A 83 -6.66 -8.96 6.09
N ASP A 84 -5.98 -8.42 7.10
CA ASP A 84 -6.31 -7.11 7.68
C ASP A 84 -6.06 -5.96 6.69
N ILE A 85 -5.02 -6.07 5.85
CA ILE A 85 -4.78 -5.13 4.75
C ILE A 85 -5.93 -5.17 3.74
N PHE A 86 -6.42 -6.35 3.36
CA PHE A 86 -7.58 -6.48 2.47
C PHE A 86 -8.84 -5.85 3.07
N VAL A 87 -9.07 -6.01 4.38
CA VAL A 87 -10.18 -5.37 5.09
C VAL A 87 -10.02 -3.85 5.08
N ALA A 88 -8.85 -3.34 5.46
CA ALA A 88 -8.57 -1.91 5.48
C ALA A 88 -8.73 -1.27 4.09
N CYS A 89 -8.30 -1.96 3.02
CA CYS A 89 -8.49 -1.50 1.64
C CYS A 89 -9.97 -1.34 1.28
N ARG A 90 -10.83 -2.30 1.65
CA ARG A 90 -12.28 -2.20 1.41
C ARG A 90 -12.89 -1.02 2.14
N VAL A 91 -12.57 -0.85 3.42
CA VAL A 91 -13.03 0.29 4.24
C VAL A 91 -12.58 1.62 3.65
N LEU A 92 -11.33 1.71 3.18
CA LEU A 92 -10.83 2.93 2.54
C LEU A 92 -11.60 3.28 1.25
N LEU A 93 -11.96 2.30 0.43
CA LEU A 93 -12.74 2.53 -0.79
C LEU A 93 -14.18 2.95 -0.53
N GLU A 94 -14.77 2.49 0.58
CA GLU A 94 -16.10 2.88 1.04
C GLU A 94 -16.10 4.25 1.74
N SER A 95 -14.94 4.70 2.21
CA SER A 95 -14.80 5.99 2.89
C SER A 95 -15.03 7.15 1.93
N SER A 96 -15.96 8.04 2.27
CA SER A 96 -16.09 9.34 1.61
C SER A 96 -14.88 10.20 2.00
N ILE A 97 -14.34 11.01 1.08
CA ILE A 97 -13.31 12.00 1.43
C ILE A 97 -13.97 12.96 2.42
N ASN A 98 -13.65 12.84 3.71
CA ASN A 98 -14.08 13.80 4.72
C ASN A 98 -12.81 14.49 5.21
N GLU A 99 -12.49 15.62 4.60
CA GLU A 99 -11.40 16.54 4.99
C GLU A 99 -11.63 17.21 6.37
N HIS A 100 -12.47 16.61 7.24
CA HIS A 100 -13.02 17.26 8.43
C HIS A 100 -12.74 16.57 9.77
N ASP A 101 -11.91 15.53 9.82
CA ASP A 101 -11.39 15.02 11.09
C ASP A 101 -9.98 15.62 11.37
N VAL A 102 -9.91 16.96 11.40
CA VAL A 102 -8.75 17.75 11.88
C VAL A 102 -8.81 17.92 13.40
#